data_AF-A0A352NXP9-F1
#
_entry.id   AF-A0A352NXP9-F1
#
_cell.length_a   1.000
_cell.length_b   1.000
_cell.length_c   1.000
_cell.angle_alpha   90.00
_cell.angle_beta   90.00
_cell.angle_gamma   90.00
#
_symmetry.space_group_name_H-M   'P 1'
#
loop_
_entity.id
_entity.type
_entity.pdbx_description
1 polymer ?
#
loop_
_entity_poly.entity_id
_entity_poly.type
_entity_poly.pdbx_seq_one_letter_code
_entity_poly.pdbx_strand_id
1 'polypeptide(L)'
;SKVTFPWTMIDKITPRPSKSVEEKLEKLGINGMEPIITGKNTYIAPFVNTEGPQYLVIEDDFPNGRPRLEKSGVYFTDRETVEKVERMKVCTCLNPLHTSMAVFGCLLGYTLIADEMKDREIVKL
;
A
#
# COMPACT_ATOMS: atom_id res chain seq x y z
N SER A 1 -9.82 30.52 3.15
CA SER A 1 -9.24 29.92 4.37
C SER A 1 -7.72 30.03 4.30
N LYS A 2 -6.99 30.15 5.43
CA LYS A 2 -5.51 30.15 5.44
C LYS A 2 -4.90 28.74 5.49
N VAL A 3 -5.71 27.73 5.78
CA VAL A 3 -5.33 26.32 5.92
C VAL A 3 -6.31 25.46 5.15
N THR A 4 -5.81 24.43 4.48
CA THR A 4 -6.60 23.43 3.74
C THR A 4 -6.19 22.04 4.19
N PHE A 5 -7.05 21.06 3.94
CA PHE A 5 -6.82 19.64 4.27
C PHE A 5 -7.14 18.79 3.03
N PRO A 6 -6.21 18.74 2.06
CA PRO A 6 -6.41 18.02 0.81
C PRO A 6 -6.69 16.54 1.04
N TRP A 7 -7.69 16.01 0.36
CA TRP A 7 -7.97 14.58 0.36
C TRP A 7 -7.01 13.82 -0.56
N THR A 8 -6.78 12.55 -0.23
CA THR A 8 -5.90 11.68 -1.01
C THR A 8 -6.47 10.28 -1.14
N MET A 9 -6.29 9.67 -2.31
CA MET A 9 -6.33 8.22 -2.48
C MET A 9 -4.89 7.74 -2.71
N ILE A 10 -4.46 6.78 -1.89
CA ILE A 10 -3.11 6.21 -1.92
C ILE A 10 -3.24 4.70 -2.14
N ASP A 11 -2.52 4.20 -3.14
CA ASP A 11 -2.50 2.77 -3.44
C ASP A 11 -1.10 2.25 -3.76
N LYS A 12 -0.62 1.37 -2.89
CA LYS A 12 0.67 0.66 -2.98
C LYS A 12 0.74 -0.44 -1.93
N ILE A 13 0.64 -1.70 -2.33
CA ILE A 13 0.74 -2.83 -1.40
C ILE A 13 2.16 -2.90 -0.82
N THR A 14 2.25 -2.88 0.51
CA THR A 14 3.53 -2.85 1.24
C THR A 14 3.49 -3.86 2.39
N PRO A 15 3.86 -5.13 2.17
CA PRO A 15 3.91 -6.14 3.21
C PRO A 15 4.98 -5.83 4.27
N ARG A 16 4.96 -6.61 5.36
CA ARG A 16 6.01 -6.56 6.39
C ARG A 16 7.40 -6.83 5.78
N PRO A 17 8.48 -6.34 6.42
CA PRO A 17 9.86 -6.73 6.07
C PRO A 17 10.00 -8.25 5.94
N SER A 18 10.80 -8.68 4.97
CA SER A 18 10.88 -10.08 4.52
C SER A 18 12.32 -10.49 4.68
N LYS A 19 12.52 -11.60 5.39
CA LYS A 19 13.83 -12.20 5.58
C LYS A 19 14.53 -12.49 4.25
N SER A 20 13.76 -12.87 3.22
CA SER A 20 14.32 -13.12 1.89
C SER A 20 14.91 -11.89 1.22
N VAL A 21 14.46 -10.68 1.58
CA VAL A 21 14.99 -9.41 1.06
C VAL A 21 16.18 -8.97 1.90
N GLU A 22 16.10 -9.10 3.22
CA GLU A 22 17.23 -8.93 4.15
C GLU A 22 18.45 -9.76 3.70
N GLU A 23 18.29 -11.08 3.54
CA GLU A 23 19.36 -12.00 3.11
C GLU A 23 19.94 -11.64 1.72
N LYS A 24 19.12 -11.06 0.83
CA LYS A 24 19.60 -10.61 -0.49
C LYS A 24 20.44 -9.35 -0.36
N LEU A 25 20.03 -8.40 0.47
CA LEU A 25 20.77 -7.16 0.70
C LEU A 25 22.11 -7.45 1.39
N GLU A 26 22.13 -8.34 2.37
CA GLU A 26 23.37 -8.81 3.00
C GLU A 26 24.34 -9.45 2.00
N LYS A 27 23.83 -10.31 1.10
CA LYS A 27 24.63 -10.91 0.02
C LYS A 27 25.20 -9.88 -0.95
N LEU A 28 24.55 -8.72 -1.09
CA LEU A 28 25.06 -7.58 -1.85
C LEU A 28 26.06 -6.72 -1.06
N GLY A 29 26.39 -7.11 0.18
CA GLY A 29 27.29 -6.38 1.07
C GLY A 29 26.64 -5.20 1.79
N ILE A 30 25.31 -5.07 1.71
CA ILE A 30 24.55 -4.02 2.39
C ILE A 30 24.19 -4.54 3.79
N ASN A 31 25.03 -4.18 4.77
CA ASN A 31 24.89 -4.60 6.17
C ASN A 31 23.90 -3.73 6.95
N GLY A 32 23.48 -4.20 8.13
CA GLY A 32 22.60 -3.46 9.03
C GLY A 32 21.15 -3.42 8.54
N MET A 33 20.71 -4.48 7.86
CA MET A 33 19.38 -4.59 7.26
C MET A 33 18.38 -5.35 8.15
N GLU A 34 18.81 -5.79 9.34
CA GLU A 34 17.99 -6.58 10.24
C GLU A 34 16.74 -5.81 10.69
N PRO A 35 15.53 -6.40 10.63
CA PRO A 35 14.33 -5.76 11.12
C PRO A 35 14.36 -5.52 12.63
N ILE A 36 13.99 -4.31 13.04
CA ILE A 36 13.76 -3.94 14.44
C ILE A 36 12.30 -4.21 14.77
N ILE A 37 12.05 -5.05 15.78
CA ILE A 37 10.71 -5.27 16.34
C ILE A 37 10.56 -4.38 17.56
N THR A 38 9.62 -3.43 17.52
CA THR A 38 9.35 -2.53 18.64
C THR A 38 8.59 -3.25 19.76
N GLY A 39 8.57 -2.65 20.97
CA GLY A 39 7.76 -3.15 22.08
C GLY A 39 6.24 -3.22 21.82
N LYS A 40 5.76 -2.64 20.71
CA LYS A 40 4.36 -2.73 20.25
C LYS A 40 4.17 -3.76 19.12
N ASN A 41 5.12 -4.67 18.93
CA ASN A 41 5.11 -5.70 17.87
C ASN A 41 4.98 -5.10 16.45
N THR A 42 5.58 -3.93 16.24
CA THR A 42 5.71 -3.30 14.91
C THR A 42 7.06 -3.63 14.33
N TYR A 43 7.11 -3.97 13.04
CA TYR A 43 8.31 -4.35 12.32
C TYR A 43 8.81 -3.15 11.52
N ILE A 44 10.05 -2.75 11.75
CA ILE A 44 10.71 -1.64 11.06
C ILE A 44 11.98 -2.20 10.42
N ALA A 45 12.21 -1.91 9.14
CA ALA A 45 13.45 -2.29 8.48
C ALA A 45 13.93 -1.12 7.61
N PRO A 46 15.25 -1.01 7.34
CA PRO A 46 15.82 -0.01 6.43
C PRO A 46 15.57 -0.35 4.94
N PHE A 47 14.65 -1.27 4.66
CA PHE A 47 14.18 -1.61 3.32
C PHE A 47 12.66 -1.76 3.33
N VAL A 48 12.07 -1.71 2.13
CA VAL A 48 10.62 -1.85 1.93
C VAL A 48 10.36 -2.96 0.93
N ASN A 49 9.52 -3.93 1.31
CA ASN A 49 8.95 -4.87 0.35
C ASN A 49 7.69 -4.26 -0.22
N THR A 50 7.67 -4.04 -1.52
CA THR A 50 6.51 -3.44 -2.15
C THR A 50 6.51 -3.72 -3.64
N GLU A 51 5.32 -3.73 -4.20
CA GLU A 51 5.13 -3.62 -5.64
C GLU A 51 5.52 -2.23 -6.18
N GLY A 52 5.46 -2.08 -7.50
CA GLY A 52 5.53 -0.75 -8.11
C GLY A 52 4.43 0.17 -7.57
N PRO A 53 4.69 1.47 -7.39
CA PRO A 53 3.62 2.42 -7.06
C PRO A 53 2.50 2.36 -8.11
N GLN A 54 1.24 2.26 -7.66
CA GLN A 54 0.08 2.20 -8.57
C GLN A 54 -0.52 3.60 -8.75
N TYR A 55 -1.15 4.13 -7.70
CA TYR A 55 -1.85 5.41 -7.77
C TYR A 55 -1.59 6.29 -6.55
N LEU A 56 -1.32 7.56 -6.81
CA LEU A 56 -1.41 8.63 -5.83
C LEU A 56 -2.26 9.75 -6.44
N VAL A 57 -3.46 9.92 -5.91
CA VAL A 57 -4.42 10.94 -6.35
C VAL A 57 -4.64 11.91 -5.19
N ILE A 58 -4.48 13.20 -5.45
CA ILE A 58 -4.47 14.25 -4.44
C ILE A 58 -5.40 15.40 -4.87
N GLU A 59 -6.18 15.92 -3.94
CA GLU A 59 -6.96 17.14 -4.13
C GLU A 59 -6.03 18.35 -4.34
N ASP A 60 -6.21 19.11 -5.41
CA ASP A 60 -5.33 20.26 -5.72
C ASP A 60 -5.73 21.54 -4.97
N ASP A 61 -5.67 21.51 -3.63
CA ASP A 61 -6.03 22.63 -2.76
C ASP A 61 -4.90 23.00 -1.80
N PHE A 62 -3.83 23.63 -2.32
CA PHE A 62 -2.64 23.98 -1.55
C PHE A 62 -2.46 25.51 -1.45
N PRO A 63 -2.77 26.14 -0.29
CA PRO A 63 -2.81 27.60 -0.15
C PRO A 63 -1.43 28.27 -0.20
N ASN A 64 -0.36 27.49 -0.05
CA ASN A 64 1.02 27.96 -0.12
C ASN A 64 1.81 27.26 -1.24
N GLY A 65 1.11 26.80 -2.28
CA GLY A 65 1.70 26.02 -3.36
C GLY A 65 2.11 24.60 -2.94
N ARG A 66 2.57 23.82 -3.92
CA ARG A 66 3.01 22.43 -3.75
C ARG A 66 4.12 22.08 -4.76
N PRO A 67 4.91 21.02 -4.51
CA PRO A 67 5.83 20.50 -5.52
C PRO A 67 5.09 20.02 -6.78
N ARG A 68 5.81 20.03 -7.91
CA ARG A 68 5.31 19.57 -9.22
C ARG A 68 5.31 18.05 -9.35
N LEU A 69 4.66 17.36 -8.41
CA LEU A 69 4.64 15.89 -8.36
C LEU A 69 3.90 15.27 -9.55
N GLU A 70 3.12 16.05 -10.30
CA GLU A 70 2.51 15.61 -11.56
C GLU A 70 3.56 15.13 -12.58
N LYS A 71 4.78 15.66 -12.51
CA LYS A 71 5.91 15.20 -13.34
C LYS A 71 6.43 13.82 -12.97
N SER A 72 6.05 13.30 -11.80
CA SER A 72 6.45 11.97 -11.29
C SER A 72 5.28 10.98 -11.29
N GLY A 73 4.17 11.30 -11.99
CA GLY A 73 3.01 10.42 -12.12
C GLY A 73 1.94 10.60 -11.05
N VAL A 74 2.03 11.62 -10.19
CA VAL A 74 0.97 11.95 -9.22
C VAL A 74 -0.20 12.67 -9.90
N TYR A 75 -1.42 12.24 -9.61
CA TYR A 75 -2.62 12.87 -10.13
C TYR A 75 -3.10 13.96 -9.17
N PHE A 76 -3.18 15.19 -9.65
CA PHE A 76 -3.86 16.29 -8.95
C PHE A 76 -5.21 16.53 -9.59
N THR A 77 -6.26 16.63 -8.77
CA THR A 77 -7.64 16.75 -9.26
C THR A 77 -8.54 17.44 -8.23
N ASP A 78 -9.81 17.65 -8.55
CA ASP A 78 -10.81 18.17 -7.60
C ASP A 78 -11.21 17.15 -6.52
N ARG A 79 -11.79 17.64 -5.43
CA ARG A 79 -12.22 16.82 -4.28
C ARG A 79 -13.21 15.72 -4.66
N GLU A 80 -14.18 16.01 -5.52
CA GLU A 80 -15.22 15.06 -5.93
C GLU A 80 -14.59 13.87 -6.66
N THR A 81 -13.59 14.13 -7.49
CA THR A 81 -12.83 13.10 -8.18
C THR A 81 -12.00 12.26 -7.19
N VAL A 82 -11.33 12.88 -6.21
CA VAL A 82 -10.60 12.13 -5.16
C VAL A 82 -11.55 11.21 -4.39
N GLU A 83 -12.72 11.71 -3.99
CA GLU A 83 -13.73 10.92 -3.29
C GLU A 83 -14.20 9.71 -4.11
N LYS A 84 -14.42 9.88 -5.41
CA LYS A 84 -14.82 8.77 -6.30
C LYS A 84 -13.75 7.68 -6.37
N VAL A 85 -12.48 8.05 -6.56
CA VAL A 85 -11.39 7.06 -6.66
C VAL A 85 -11.04 6.43 -5.30
N GLU A 86 -11.14 7.20 -4.22
CA GLU A 86 -10.99 6.70 -2.85
C GLU A 86 -12.08 5.67 -2.56
N ARG A 87 -13.35 6.00 -2.81
CA ARG A 87 -14.47 5.09 -2.60
C ARG A 87 -14.35 3.83 -3.46
N MET A 88 -13.94 3.96 -4.72
CA MET A 88 -13.65 2.81 -5.57
C MET A 88 -12.63 1.89 -4.90
N LYS A 89 -11.49 2.42 -4.43
CA LYS A 89 -10.41 1.63 -3.82
C LYS A 89 -10.79 1.06 -2.45
N VAL A 90 -11.30 1.91 -1.55
CA VAL A 90 -11.49 1.63 -0.12
C VAL A 90 -12.81 0.90 0.15
N CYS A 91 -13.88 1.23 -0.58
CA CYS A 91 -15.22 0.72 -0.28
C CYS A 91 -15.71 -0.36 -1.26
N THR A 92 -15.00 -0.59 -2.37
CA THR A 92 -15.54 -1.48 -3.42
C THR A 92 -14.51 -2.45 -3.98
N CYS A 93 -13.50 -1.97 -4.69
CA CYS A 93 -12.74 -2.77 -5.63
C CYS A 93 -11.45 -3.37 -5.09
N LEU A 94 -10.91 -2.91 -3.95
CA LEU A 94 -9.61 -3.40 -3.46
C LEU A 94 -9.63 -3.76 -1.98
N ASN A 95 -9.84 -2.78 -1.09
CA ASN A 95 -9.79 -3.06 0.35
C ASN A 95 -10.85 -4.09 0.83
N PRO A 96 -12.11 -4.07 0.34
CA PRO A 96 -13.07 -5.10 0.72
C PRO A 96 -12.70 -6.48 0.18
N LEU A 97 -12.20 -6.56 -1.05
CA LEU A 97 -11.73 -7.82 -1.63
C LEU A 97 -10.59 -8.42 -0.81
N HIS A 98 -9.58 -7.62 -0.46
CA HIS A 98 -8.49 -8.07 0.42
C HIS A 98 -9.01 -8.57 1.78
N THR A 99 -10.03 -7.91 2.34
CA THR A 99 -10.61 -8.32 3.62
C THR A 99 -11.33 -9.67 3.49
N SER A 100 -12.19 -9.81 2.48
CA SER A 100 -12.92 -11.05 2.21
C SER A 100 -11.96 -12.21 1.96
N MET A 101 -11.01 -12.01 1.05
CA MET A 101 -9.99 -12.99 0.72
C MET A 101 -9.18 -13.41 1.95
N ALA A 102 -8.65 -12.46 2.71
CA ALA A 102 -7.83 -12.78 3.88
C ALA A 102 -8.60 -13.57 4.94
N VAL A 103 -9.90 -13.29 5.15
CA VAL A 103 -10.74 -14.07 6.09
C VAL A 103 -10.86 -15.52 5.63
N PHE A 104 -11.23 -15.76 4.36
CA PHE A 104 -11.32 -17.12 3.82
C PHE A 104 -9.94 -17.80 3.76
N GLY A 105 -8.91 -17.05 3.38
CA GLY A 105 -7.52 -17.47 3.34
C GLY A 105 -7.06 -18.04 4.67
N CYS A 106 -7.30 -17.30 5.75
CA CYS A 106 -6.98 -17.74 7.11
C CYS A 106 -7.75 -19.01 7.51
N LEU A 107 -9.04 -19.11 7.17
CA LEU A 107 -9.86 -20.30 7.48
C LEU A 107 -9.43 -21.55 6.70
N LEU A 108 -8.94 -21.37 5.48
CA LEU A 108 -8.44 -22.45 4.61
C LEU A 108 -6.95 -22.77 4.84
N GLY A 109 -6.28 -22.05 5.74
CA GLY A 109 -4.89 -22.31 6.13
C GLY A 109 -3.84 -21.66 5.22
N TYR A 110 -4.23 -20.71 4.37
CA TYR A 110 -3.28 -19.92 3.59
C TYR A 110 -2.56 -18.90 4.47
N THR A 111 -1.30 -18.61 4.11
CA THR A 111 -0.44 -17.65 4.84
C THR A 111 -0.01 -16.46 3.97
N LEU A 112 -0.32 -16.49 2.67
CA LEU A 112 0.01 -15.46 1.69
C LEU A 112 -1.19 -15.24 0.74
N ILE A 113 -1.54 -13.97 0.51
CA ILE A 113 -2.54 -13.59 -0.51
C ILE A 113 -2.18 -14.15 -1.89
N ALA A 114 -0.89 -14.24 -2.22
CA ALA A 114 -0.42 -14.81 -3.48
C ALA A 114 -0.76 -16.31 -3.64
N ASP A 115 -0.88 -17.05 -2.53
CA ASP A 115 -1.31 -18.45 -2.57
C ASP A 115 -2.83 -18.56 -2.64
N GLU A 116 -3.56 -17.67 -1.96
CA GLU A 116 -5.02 -17.55 -2.11
C GLU A 116 -5.43 -17.29 -3.57
N MET A 117 -4.66 -16.48 -4.30
CA MET A 117 -4.87 -16.21 -5.73
C MET A 117 -4.68 -17.42 -6.65
N LYS A 118 -4.17 -18.55 -6.13
CA LYS A 118 -4.10 -19.83 -6.87
C LYS A 118 -5.32 -20.70 -6.63
N ASP A 119 -6.14 -20.38 -5.62
CA ASP A 119 -7.37 -21.06 -5.29
C ASP A 119 -8.52 -20.57 -6.18
N ARG A 120 -9.10 -21.48 -6.96
CA ARG A 120 -10.16 -21.13 -7.92
C ARG A 120 -11.44 -20.65 -7.26
N GLU A 121 -11.72 -21.06 -6.03
CA GLU A 121 -12.94 -20.65 -5.34
C GLU A 121 -12.76 -19.26 -4.71
N ILE A 122 -11.56 -18.96 -4.17
CA ILE A 122 -11.26 -17.61 -3.66
C ILE A 122 -11.25 -16.58 -4.80
N VAL A 123 -10.66 -16.92 -5.95
CA VAL A 123 -10.59 -16.01 -7.11
C VAL A 123 -11.97 -15.69 -7.71
N LYS A 124 -13.00 -16.50 -7.44
CA LYS A 124 -14.38 -16.29 -7.92
C LYS A 124 -15.22 -15.39 -7.00
N LEU A 125 -14.74 -15.04 -5.81
CA LEU A 125 -15.42 -14.15 -4.86
C LEU A 125 -15.61 -12.74 -5.46
#